data_AF-A0A2D6SZ07-F1
#
_entry.id   AF-A0A2D6SZ07-F1
#
_cell.length_a   1.000
_cell.length_b   1.000
_cell.length_c   1.000
_cell.angle_alpha   90.00
_cell.angle_beta   90.00
_cell.angle_gamma   90.00
#
_symmetry.space_group_name_H-M   'P 1'
#
loop_
_entity.id
_entity.type
_entity.pdbx_description
1 polymer ?
#
loop_
_entity_poly.entity_id
_entity_poly.type
_entity_poly.pdbx_seq_one_letter_code
_entity_poly.pdbx_strand_id
1 'polypeptide(L)'
;MLKKLAVASLLCWCVTTSAVVSAQEPVKRPRVFLDKNPRIVAYQLKRLSNEQLLLVQRATDHTKYNPVFTAILARAGMSRQHRDEALAALVTLEKSDAVEQLLVVLEEIDEDDRQELRVGRELAAMLLGQSSPVLMKKLDALRGATDSENALLRATGYAGLVSAGAVDGARTLAARGADATLDFLSAVALVPKTETRLALRESVVASLSKENSEDVRRAAVKAFAHVPGGYAETFRLVAPLVADKKFKTDAVRTLLKVPGKHRPANVAGTLVAEIVKQAEATPAAQRTTDEFLDAMQLADQLFALLPVDAARSYRTRLSAVAVRVVIIHTVEEEMRYDVPFFAVEAGRDVQIVLKNEDLMPHNLVVTVPGALKEVALEGATLAPEEGADGKLFVPKSDKVLFATNMVPS
;
A
#
# COMPACT_ATOMS: atom_id res chain seq x y z
N MET A 1 -17.29 -53.61 34.07
CA MET A 1 -16.12 -53.24 34.88
C MET A 1 -15.95 -51.73 34.83
N LEU A 2 -16.34 -51.05 35.92
CA LEU A 2 -16.19 -49.60 36.10
C LEU A 2 -14.69 -49.24 36.10
N LYS A 3 -14.28 -48.27 35.27
CA LYS A 3 -13.03 -47.54 35.46
C LYS A 3 -13.35 -46.14 35.99
N LYS A 4 -12.75 -45.85 37.15
CA LYS A 4 -12.94 -44.65 37.97
C LYS A 4 -12.54 -43.38 37.21
N LEU A 5 -13.44 -42.40 37.23
CA LEU A 5 -13.12 -40.99 37.01
C LEU A 5 -12.28 -40.50 38.20
N ALA A 6 -11.09 -39.97 37.95
CA ALA A 6 -10.35 -39.17 38.91
C ALA A 6 -10.61 -37.69 38.61
N VAL A 7 -11.47 -37.07 39.41
CA VAL A 7 -11.65 -35.61 39.43
C VAL A 7 -10.56 -35.06 40.34
N ALA A 8 -9.59 -34.36 39.76
CA ALA A 8 -8.65 -33.54 40.51
C ALA A 8 -9.17 -32.09 40.50
N SER A 9 -9.74 -31.68 41.63
CA SER A 9 -10.06 -30.29 41.93
C SER A 9 -8.76 -29.49 42.06
N LEU A 10 -8.50 -28.55 41.14
CA LEU A 10 -7.52 -27.49 41.40
C LEU A 10 -8.23 -26.34 42.11
N LEU A 11 -7.79 -26.09 43.33
CA LEU A 11 -8.12 -24.91 44.11
C LEU A 11 -7.84 -23.64 43.29
N CYS A 12 -8.87 -22.80 43.16
CA CYS A 12 -8.73 -21.43 42.71
C CYS A 12 -8.02 -20.63 43.81
N TRP A 13 -6.73 -20.33 43.60
CA TRP A 13 -6.08 -19.22 44.27
C TRP A 13 -6.39 -17.96 43.47
N CYS A 14 -7.36 -17.19 43.95
CA CYS A 14 -7.56 -15.80 43.53
C CYS A 14 -6.34 -14.99 43.99
N VAL A 15 -5.31 -14.92 43.15
CA VAL A 15 -4.39 -13.79 43.19
C VAL A 15 -5.15 -12.64 42.54
N THR A 16 -5.65 -11.72 43.35
CA THR A 16 -6.11 -10.42 42.89
C THR A 16 -4.90 -9.65 42.39
N THR A 17 -4.48 -9.90 41.15
CA THR A 17 -3.66 -8.95 40.41
C THR A 17 -4.56 -7.77 40.08
N SER A 18 -4.48 -6.74 40.91
CA SER A 18 -4.94 -5.40 40.56
C SER A 18 -4.44 -5.11 39.14
N ALA A 19 -5.37 -5.00 38.18
CA ALA A 19 -5.06 -4.46 36.87
C ALA A 19 -4.58 -3.03 37.10
N VAL A 20 -3.26 -2.85 37.12
CA VAL A 20 -2.66 -1.54 36.98
C VAL A 20 -2.92 -1.16 35.54
N VAL A 21 -4.08 -0.56 35.28
CA VAL A 21 -4.23 0.34 34.13
C VAL A 21 -3.17 1.40 34.34
N SER A 22 -2.04 1.25 33.64
CA SER A 22 -1.03 2.29 33.56
C SER A 22 -1.71 3.49 32.90
N ALA A 23 -2.24 4.41 33.70
CA ALA A 23 -2.63 5.73 33.24
C ALA A 23 -1.37 6.37 32.65
N GLN A 24 -1.26 6.39 31.31
CA GLN A 24 -0.20 7.10 30.63
C GLN A 24 -0.19 8.54 31.15
N GLU A 25 0.98 9.00 31.63
CA GLU A 25 1.13 10.38 32.10
C GLU A 25 0.69 11.35 30.99
N PRO A 26 -0.08 12.41 31.31
CA PRO A 26 -0.54 13.35 30.32
C PRO A 26 0.64 14.01 29.61
N VAL A 27 0.63 13.96 28.28
CA VAL A 27 1.71 14.51 27.44
C VAL A 27 1.88 16.00 27.73
N LYS A 28 3.08 16.38 28.18
CA LYS A 28 3.40 17.77 28.56
C LYS A 28 3.53 18.66 27.33
N ARG A 29 3.00 19.88 27.42
CA ARG A 29 3.11 20.89 26.37
C ARG A 29 4.59 21.21 26.08
N PRO A 30 5.06 21.05 24.83
CA PRO A 30 6.45 21.30 24.49
C PRO A 30 6.76 22.81 24.45
N ARG A 31 8.01 23.17 24.78
CA ARG A 31 8.52 24.52 24.61
C ARG A 31 9.17 24.64 23.23
N VAL A 32 8.54 25.38 22.33
CA VAL A 32 9.05 25.65 20.98
C VAL A 32 9.33 27.14 20.83
N PHE A 33 10.54 27.49 20.39
CA PHE A 33 10.91 28.88 20.15
C PHE A 33 10.60 29.29 18.71
N LEU A 34 9.39 29.80 18.47
CA LEU A 34 8.89 30.16 17.13
C LEU A 34 9.53 31.43 16.55
N ASP A 35 10.10 32.30 17.39
CA ASP A 35 10.75 33.54 16.95
C ASP A 35 12.21 33.33 16.48
N LYS A 36 12.64 32.07 16.34
CA LYS A 36 14.00 31.71 15.86
C LYS A 36 14.02 31.53 14.34
N ASN A 37 15.21 31.28 13.80
CA ASN A 37 15.40 30.97 12.38
C ASN A 37 14.47 29.82 11.94
N PRO A 38 13.80 29.90 10.76
CA PRO A 38 12.87 28.88 10.28
C PRO A 38 13.42 27.45 10.29
N ARG A 39 14.71 27.24 9.98
CA ARG A 39 15.34 25.92 10.03
C ARG A 39 15.41 25.37 11.46
N ILE A 40 15.65 26.22 12.45
CA ILE A 40 15.66 25.84 13.87
C ILE A 40 14.24 25.52 14.33
N VAL A 41 13.24 26.26 13.86
CA VAL A 41 11.83 25.98 14.15
C VAL A 41 11.41 24.63 13.57
N ALA A 42 11.69 24.39 12.28
CA ALA A 42 11.41 23.12 11.62
C ALA A 42 12.09 21.94 12.33
N TYR A 43 13.36 22.10 12.73
CA TYR A 43 14.08 21.09 13.50
C TYR A 43 13.42 20.78 14.85
N GLN A 44 12.98 21.79 15.60
CA GLN A 44 12.25 21.60 16.86
C GLN A 44 10.94 20.84 16.63
N LEU A 45 10.17 21.24 15.61
CA LEU A 45 8.87 20.65 15.32
C LEU A 45 8.97 19.19 14.85
N LYS A 46 9.97 18.85 14.01
CA LYS A 46 10.17 17.48 13.48
C LYS A 46 10.36 16.45 14.60
N ARG A 47 10.94 16.85 15.72
CA ARG A 47 11.24 15.98 16.87
C ARG A 47 10.06 15.73 17.82
N LEU A 48 8.96 16.47 17.66
CA LEU A 48 7.77 16.31 18.48
C LEU A 48 6.96 15.09 18.02
N SER A 49 6.34 14.39 18.97
CA SER A 49 5.25 13.46 18.67
C SER A 49 4.04 14.20 18.11
N ASN A 50 3.10 13.48 17.48
CA ASN A 50 1.88 14.10 16.95
C ASN A 50 1.07 14.80 18.05
N GLU A 51 0.91 14.16 19.21
CA GLU A 51 0.23 14.76 20.37
C GLU A 51 0.94 16.02 20.87
N GLN A 52 2.28 16.00 20.98
CA GLN A 52 3.05 17.18 21.38
C GLN A 52 2.93 18.32 20.37
N LEU A 53 2.97 18.02 19.07
CA LEU A 53 2.84 19.01 18.01
C LEU A 53 1.49 19.73 18.08
N LEU A 54 0.40 18.99 18.36
CA LEU A 54 -0.94 19.56 18.51
C LEU A 54 -1.09 20.46 19.75
N LEU A 55 -0.24 20.27 20.76
CA LEU A 55 -0.18 21.12 21.96
C LEU A 55 0.66 22.40 21.75
N VAL A 56 1.44 22.52 20.67
CA VAL A 56 2.20 23.74 20.36
C VAL A 56 1.25 24.94 20.24
N GLN A 57 1.70 26.13 20.63
CA GLN A 57 0.91 27.35 20.48
C GLN A 57 0.62 27.62 19.01
N ARG A 58 -0.65 27.89 18.71
CA ARG A 58 -1.19 28.14 17.36
C ARG A 58 -2.01 29.42 17.39
N ALA A 59 -1.78 30.31 16.44
CA ALA A 59 -2.61 31.50 16.20
C ALA A 59 -2.46 31.93 14.73
N THR A 60 -3.44 32.65 14.21
CA THR A 60 -3.48 33.13 12.81
C THR A 60 -3.21 34.63 12.70
N ASP A 61 -2.67 35.24 13.76
CA ASP A 61 -2.39 36.68 13.87
C ASP A 61 -0.96 37.06 13.49
N HIS A 62 -0.04 36.08 13.38
CA HIS A 62 1.38 36.32 13.10
C HIS A 62 2.02 35.16 12.30
N THR A 63 2.83 35.48 11.29
CA THR A 63 3.46 34.50 10.36
C THR A 63 4.41 33.50 11.02
N LYS A 64 4.95 33.82 12.18
CA LYS A 64 5.74 32.89 13.02
C LYS A 64 5.04 31.56 13.33
N TYR A 65 3.71 31.50 13.23
CA TYR A 65 2.95 30.26 13.43
C TYR A 65 2.87 29.38 12.17
N ASN A 66 3.24 29.89 10.99
CA ASN A 66 3.18 29.13 9.72
C ASN A 66 3.91 27.78 9.82
N PRO A 67 5.15 27.70 10.34
CA PRO A 67 5.86 26.43 10.42
C PRO A 67 5.12 25.38 11.26
N VAL A 68 4.32 25.79 12.26
CA VAL A 68 3.54 24.86 13.09
C VAL A 68 2.43 24.23 12.26
N PHE A 69 1.69 25.05 11.50
CA PHE A 69 0.61 24.54 10.65
C PHE A 69 1.14 23.74 9.46
N THR A 70 2.24 24.15 8.83
CA THR A 70 2.92 23.35 7.80
C THR A 70 3.37 22.00 8.37
N ALA A 71 3.97 22.00 9.57
CA ALA A 71 4.37 20.76 10.23
C ALA A 71 3.19 19.85 10.55
N ILE A 72 2.02 20.39 10.91
CA ILE A 72 0.80 19.59 11.13
C ILE A 72 0.29 19.04 9.80
N LEU A 73 0.22 19.89 8.77
CA LEU A 73 -0.31 19.54 7.45
C LEU A 73 0.54 18.45 6.77
N ALA A 74 1.86 18.44 6.94
CA ALA A 74 2.77 17.45 6.34
C ALA A 74 3.07 16.23 7.24
N ARG A 75 2.50 16.13 8.45
CA ARG A 75 2.85 15.06 9.40
C ARG A 75 2.20 13.72 9.05
N ALA A 76 2.96 12.63 9.09
CA ALA A 76 2.43 11.27 9.00
C ALA A 76 1.57 10.92 10.24
N GLY A 77 0.44 10.23 10.02
CA GLY A 77 -0.50 9.86 11.08
C GLY A 77 -1.32 11.02 11.66
N MET A 78 -1.31 12.19 11.03
CA MET A 78 -2.17 13.31 11.43
C MET A 78 -3.60 13.09 10.91
N SER A 79 -4.61 13.39 11.73
CA SER A 79 -6.02 13.23 11.33
C SER A 79 -6.41 14.23 10.23
N ARG A 80 -7.41 13.86 9.41
CA ARG A 80 -7.94 14.74 8.37
C ARG A 80 -8.45 16.07 8.93
N GLN A 81 -9.11 16.04 10.07
CA GLN A 81 -9.60 17.25 10.74
C GLN A 81 -8.45 18.22 11.04
N HIS A 82 -7.35 17.75 11.62
CA HIS A 82 -6.21 18.62 11.93
C HIS A 82 -5.51 19.13 10.67
N ARG A 83 -5.46 18.35 9.59
CA ARG A 83 -4.97 18.83 8.29
C ARG A 83 -5.87 19.95 7.73
N ASP A 84 -7.19 19.79 7.77
CA ASP A 84 -8.13 20.81 7.30
C ASP A 84 -8.04 22.11 8.14
N GLU A 85 -7.93 22.00 9.47
CA GLU A 85 -7.70 23.12 10.37
C GLU A 85 -6.37 23.84 10.08
N ALA A 86 -5.29 23.08 9.88
CA ALA A 86 -3.98 23.63 9.57
C ALA A 86 -3.96 24.33 8.21
N LEU A 87 -4.61 23.74 7.20
CA LEU A 87 -4.74 24.34 5.88
C LEU A 87 -5.52 25.66 5.95
N ALA A 88 -6.65 25.70 6.66
CA ALA A 88 -7.44 26.93 6.82
C ALA A 88 -6.63 28.05 7.52
N ALA A 89 -5.82 27.67 8.51
CA ALA A 89 -4.92 28.61 9.18
C ALA A 89 -3.83 29.15 8.24
N LEU A 90 -3.19 28.28 7.44
CA LEU A 90 -2.20 28.68 6.43
C LEU A 90 -2.79 29.62 5.38
N VAL A 91 -4.00 29.32 4.89
CA VAL A 91 -4.73 30.18 3.95
C VAL A 91 -4.92 31.58 4.53
N THR A 92 -5.27 31.68 5.81
CA THR A 92 -5.47 32.96 6.51
C THR A 92 -4.14 33.72 6.66
N LEU A 93 -3.10 33.02 7.11
CA LEU A 93 -1.79 33.61 7.41
C LEU A 93 -1.06 34.09 6.15
N GLU A 94 -1.09 33.30 5.08
CA GLU A 94 -0.44 33.59 3.80
C GLU A 94 -1.30 34.46 2.88
N LYS A 95 -2.55 34.75 3.25
CA LYS A 95 -3.53 35.49 2.43
C LYS A 95 -3.65 34.92 1.01
N SER A 96 -3.65 33.60 0.93
CA SER A 96 -3.64 32.80 -0.29
C SER A 96 -4.92 31.95 -0.31
N ASP A 97 -4.88 30.76 -0.90
CA ASP A 97 -5.99 29.81 -0.93
C ASP A 97 -5.50 28.37 -0.79
N ALA A 98 -6.46 27.48 -0.56
CA ALA A 98 -6.20 26.08 -0.26
C ALA A 98 -5.38 25.37 -1.34
N VAL A 99 -5.59 25.69 -2.62
CA VAL A 99 -4.89 25.02 -3.73
C VAL A 99 -3.41 25.42 -3.70
N GLU A 100 -3.11 26.72 -3.63
CA GLU A 100 -1.74 27.22 -3.57
C GLU A 100 -0.98 26.67 -2.36
N GLN A 101 -1.60 26.66 -1.17
CA GLN A 101 -0.96 26.13 0.03
C GLN A 101 -0.69 24.63 -0.06
N LEU A 102 -1.62 23.85 -0.64
CA LEU A 102 -1.40 22.41 -0.84
C LEU A 102 -0.32 22.14 -1.87
N LEU A 103 -0.22 22.92 -2.96
CA LEU A 103 0.87 22.80 -3.94
C LEU A 103 2.23 23.07 -3.29
N VAL A 104 2.34 24.11 -2.47
CA VAL A 104 3.58 24.44 -1.75
C VAL A 104 4.00 23.31 -0.81
N VAL A 105 3.07 22.73 -0.05
CA VAL A 105 3.44 21.62 0.86
C VAL A 105 3.77 20.35 0.09
N LEU A 106 3.11 20.08 -1.04
CA LEU A 106 3.39 18.93 -1.88
C LEU A 106 4.79 18.97 -2.52
N GLU A 107 5.28 20.16 -2.87
CA GLU A 107 6.64 20.35 -3.43
C GLU A 107 7.73 19.86 -2.47
N GLU A 108 7.51 20.03 -1.16
CA GLU A 108 8.46 19.69 -0.10
C GLU A 108 8.38 18.22 0.37
N ILE A 109 7.48 17.41 -0.19
CA ILE A 109 7.35 15.99 0.17
C ILE A 109 8.55 15.20 -0.36
N ASP A 110 9.23 14.47 0.53
CA ASP A 110 10.28 13.54 0.13
C ASP A 110 9.67 12.29 -0.53
N GLU A 111 9.94 12.09 -1.82
CA GLU A 111 9.41 10.97 -2.60
C GLU A 111 10.08 9.63 -2.28
N ASP A 112 11.28 9.66 -1.67
CA ASP A 112 12.02 8.48 -1.25
C ASP A 112 11.55 7.96 0.13
N ASP A 113 10.91 8.81 0.94
CA ASP A 113 10.30 8.41 2.21
C ASP A 113 8.87 7.90 2.01
N ARG A 114 8.64 6.62 2.34
CA ARG A 114 7.32 5.97 2.14
C ARG A 114 6.20 6.60 2.96
N GLN A 115 6.49 7.13 4.15
CA GLN A 115 5.48 7.77 5.00
C GLN A 115 5.17 9.17 4.48
N GLU A 116 6.19 9.94 4.08
CA GLU A 116 5.96 11.26 3.48
C GLU A 116 5.21 11.13 2.15
N LEU A 117 5.55 10.16 1.30
CA LEU A 117 4.82 9.90 0.05
C LEU A 117 3.34 9.52 0.29
N ARG A 118 3.03 8.80 1.39
CA ARG A 118 1.64 8.53 1.79
C ARG A 118 0.92 9.83 2.16
N VAL A 119 1.56 10.69 2.94
CA VAL A 119 1.02 12.02 3.28
C VAL A 119 0.81 12.86 2.02
N GLY A 120 1.79 12.90 1.11
CA GLY A 120 1.67 13.61 -0.15
C GLY A 120 0.43 13.16 -0.94
N ARG A 121 0.13 11.87 -1.00
CA ARG A 121 -1.10 11.38 -1.65
C ARG A 121 -2.38 11.85 -0.96
N GLU A 122 -2.39 11.95 0.37
CA GLU A 122 -3.51 12.53 1.11
C GLU A 122 -3.69 14.03 0.78
N LEU A 123 -2.58 14.78 0.71
CA LEU A 123 -2.59 16.20 0.34
C LEU A 123 -3.01 16.43 -1.12
N ALA A 124 -2.55 15.59 -2.04
CA ALA A 124 -3.03 15.59 -3.42
C ALA A 124 -4.54 15.33 -3.48
N ALA A 125 -5.05 14.37 -2.69
CA ALA A 125 -6.49 14.13 -2.59
C ALA A 125 -7.25 15.32 -1.97
N MET A 126 -6.67 16.05 -1.01
CA MET A 126 -7.23 17.30 -0.48
C MET A 126 -7.35 18.39 -1.56
N LEU A 127 -6.33 18.52 -2.41
CA LEU A 127 -6.29 19.48 -3.50
C LEU A 127 -7.31 19.12 -4.57
N LEU A 128 -7.30 17.86 -5.01
CA LEU A 128 -8.19 17.37 -6.07
C LEU A 128 -9.65 17.26 -5.60
N GLY A 129 -9.88 17.23 -4.29
CA GLY A 129 -11.19 17.33 -3.67
C GLY A 129 -11.79 18.73 -3.67
N GLN A 130 -11.02 19.77 -4.00
CA GLN A 130 -11.57 21.13 -4.17
C GLN A 130 -12.60 21.15 -5.32
N SER A 131 -13.54 22.10 -5.26
CA SER A 131 -14.59 22.18 -6.27
C SER A 131 -14.01 22.56 -7.65
N SER A 132 -14.61 22.06 -8.72
CA SER A 132 -14.18 22.36 -10.10
C SER A 132 -14.08 23.87 -10.38
N PRO A 133 -15.03 24.74 -9.95
CA PRO A 133 -14.88 26.19 -10.10
C PRO A 133 -13.69 26.80 -9.37
N VAL A 134 -13.27 26.21 -8.23
CA VAL A 134 -12.06 26.65 -7.51
C VAL A 134 -10.82 26.25 -8.29
N LEU A 135 -10.74 25.00 -8.74
CA LEU A 135 -9.61 24.51 -9.54
C LEU A 135 -9.47 25.25 -10.88
N MET A 136 -10.58 25.61 -11.53
CA MET A 136 -10.59 26.42 -12.76
C MET A 136 -9.94 27.80 -12.59
N LYS A 137 -10.01 28.40 -11.40
CA LYS A 137 -9.34 29.68 -11.12
C LYS A 137 -7.82 29.53 -10.92
N LYS A 138 -7.32 28.30 -10.84
CA LYS A 138 -5.93 27.96 -10.54
C LYS A 138 -5.24 27.18 -11.67
N LEU A 139 -5.75 27.28 -12.89
CA LEU A 139 -5.17 26.58 -14.04
C LEU A 139 -3.69 26.89 -14.27
N ASP A 140 -3.26 28.13 -14.05
CA ASP A 140 -1.84 28.49 -14.24
C ASP A 140 -0.94 27.88 -13.15
N ALA A 141 -1.40 27.86 -11.89
CA ALA A 141 -0.67 27.20 -10.81
C ALA A 141 -0.62 25.67 -11.02
N LEU A 142 -1.73 25.06 -11.44
CA LEU A 142 -1.81 23.64 -11.76
C LEU A 142 -0.94 23.26 -12.97
N ARG A 143 -0.83 24.15 -13.96
CA ARG A 143 0.10 23.99 -15.09
C ARG A 143 1.55 24.14 -14.62
N GLY A 144 1.87 25.11 -13.78
CA GLY A 144 3.22 25.24 -13.21
C GLY A 144 3.64 23.99 -12.44
N ALA A 145 2.71 23.37 -11.71
CA ALA A 145 2.97 22.13 -10.99
C ALA A 145 3.37 20.96 -11.91
N THR A 146 2.97 20.94 -13.19
CA THR A 146 3.39 19.89 -14.14
C THR A 146 4.86 19.96 -14.52
N ASP A 147 5.53 21.08 -14.22
CA ASP A 147 6.95 21.31 -14.51
C ASP A 147 7.82 21.25 -13.23
N SER A 148 7.27 20.78 -12.10
CA SER A 148 7.99 20.61 -10.82
C SER A 148 9.03 19.49 -10.88
N GLU A 149 10.07 19.59 -10.05
CA GLU A 149 11.04 18.51 -9.86
C GLU A 149 10.40 17.30 -9.12
N ASN A 150 9.37 17.53 -8.33
CA ASN A 150 8.64 16.51 -7.58
C ASN A 150 7.62 15.76 -8.46
N ALA A 151 7.79 14.45 -8.62
CA ALA A 151 6.97 13.65 -9.54
C ALA A 151 5.50 13.52 -9.09
N LEU A 152 5.25 13.37 -7.79
CA LEU A 152 3.90 13.38 -7.24
C LEU A 152 3.19 14.72 -7.52
N LEU A 153 3.91 15.83 -7.40
CA LEU A 153 3.36 17.15 -7.70
C LEU A 153 3.07 17.31 -9.20
N ARG A 154 3.95 16.85 -10.09
CA ARG A 154 3.67 16.81 -11.54
C ARG A 154 2.39 16.05 -11.86
N ALA A 155 2.25 14.83 -11.33
CA ALA A 155 1.04 14.03 -11.49
C ALA A 155 -0.20 14.71 -10.88
N THR A 156 -0.05 15.40 -9.74
CA THR A 156 -1.14 16.17 -9.11
C THR A 156 -1.56 17.36 -9.97
N GLY A 157 -0.61 18.06 -10.61
CA GLY A 157 -0.88 19.13 -11.56
C GLY A 157 -1.74 18.66 -12.73
N TYR A 158 -1.35 17.56 -13.38
CA TYR A 158 -2.15 16.94 -14.44
C TYR A 158 -3.55 16.52 -13.98
N ALA A 159 -3.66 15.85 -12.83
CA ALA A 159 -4.94 15.45 -12.27
C ALA A 159 -5.81 16.66 -11.92
N GLY A 160 -5.19 17.76 -11.48
CA GLY A 160 -5.85 19.02 -11.18
C GLY A 160 -6.40 19.70 -12.42
N LEU A 161 -5.61 19.79 -13.51
CA LEU A 161 -6.08 20.30 -14.80
C LEU A 161 -7.28 19.50 -15.32
N VAL A 162 -7.20 18.18 -15.25
CA VAL A 162 -8.29 17.28 -15.63
C VAL A 162 -9.53 17.50 -14.75
N SER A 163 -9.35 17.61 -13.42
CA SER A 163 -10.44 17.84 -12.46
C SER A 163 -11.05 19.25 -12.56
N ALA A 164 -10.29 20.22 -13.07
CA ALA A 164 -10.75 21.56 -13.41
C ALA A 164 -11.54 21.60 -14.74
N GLY A 165 -11.61 20.49 -15.49
CA GLY A 165 -12.26 20.42 -16.80
C GLY A 165 -11.36 20.81 -17.98
N ALA A 166 -10.07 21.07 -17.76
CA ALA A 166 -9.08 21.42 -18.78
C ALA A 166 -8.39 20.17 -19.37
N VAL A 167 -9.17 19.14 -19.71
CA VAL A 167 -8.65 17.83 -20.17
C VAL A 167 -7.81 17.95 -21.43
N ASP A 168 -8.25 18.75 -22.42
CA ASP A 168 -7.49 18.92 -23.66
C ASP A 168 -6.18 19.67 -23.42
N GLY A 169 -6.17 20.65 -22.52
CA GLY A 169 -4.93 21.32 -22.09
C GLY A 169 -3.95 20.33 -21.45
N ALA A 170 -4.43 19.44 -20.57
CA ALA A 170 -3.61 18.39 -19.97
C ALA A 170 -3.05 17.42 -21.05
N ARG A 171 -3.85 17.04 -22.04
CA ARG A 171 -3.41 16.20 -23.16
C ARG A 171 -2.34 16.87 -24.01
N THR A 172 -2.50 18.16 -24.34
CA THR A 172 -1.50 18.93 -25.07
C THR A 172 -0.17 19.00 -24.32
N LEU A 173 -0.20 19.17 -22.99
CA LEU A 173 1.01 19.14 -22.16
C LEU A 173 1.66 17.75 -22.18
N ALA A 174 0.88 16.69 -22.01
CA ALA A 174 1.38 15.30 -22.02
C ALA A 174 2.07 14.94 -23.34
N ALA A 175 1.55 15.45 -24.47
CA ALA A 175 2.09 15.18 -25.80
C ALA A 175 3.47 15.82 -26.09
N ARG A 176 4.03 16.60 -25.16
CA ARG A 176 5.34 17.25 -25.34
C ARG A 176 6.52 16.27 -25.27
N GLY A 177 6.34 15.10 -24.66
CA GLY A 177 7.42 14.12 -24.51
C GLY A 177 7.01 12.88 -23.72
N ALA A 178 7.91 11.90 -23.66
CA ALA A 178 7.68 10.65 -22.94
C ALA A 178 7.49 10.89 -21.43
N ASP A 179 8.31 11.74 -20.80
CA ASP A 179 8.23 12.02 -19.37
C ASP A 179 6.90 12.70 -19.00
N ALA A 180 6.49 13.71 -19.76
CA ALA A 180 5.19 14.36 -19.62
C ALA A 180 4.02 13.37 -19.80
N THR A 181 4.15 12.40 -20.70
CA THR A 181 3.17 11.33 -20.85
C THR A 181 3.13 10.39 -19.64
N LEU A 182 4.29 10.05 -19.06
CA LEU A 182 4.37 9.23 -17.85
C LEU A 182 3.69 9.90 -16.65
N ASP A 183 3.93 11.19 -16.46
CA ASP A 183 3.30 11.98 -15.39
C ASP A 183 1.78 12.07 -15.58
N PHE A 184 1.33 12.30 -16.81
CA PHE A 184 -0.10 12.30 -17.16
C PHE A 184 -0.77 10.94 -16.93
N LEU A 185 -0.11 9.83 -17.27
CA LEU A 185 -0.64 8.48 -17.02
C LEU A 185 -0.69 8.16 -15.52
N SER A 186 0.27 8.65 -14.74
CA SER A 186 0.29 8.53 -13.28
C SER A 186 -0.85 9.32 -12.63
N ALA A 187 -1.21 10.47 -13.21
CA ALA A 187 -2.32 11.30 -12.75
C ALA A 187 -3.70 10.63 -12.84
N VAL A 188 -3.87 9.63 -13.72
CA VAL A 188 -5.15 8.92 -13.92
C VAL A 188 -5.69 8.35 -12.61
N ALA A 189 -4.83 7.79 -11.77
CA ALA A 189 -5.20 7.22 -10.48
C ALA A 189 -5.61 8.28 -9.42
N LEU A 190 -5.11 9.51 -9.57
CA LEU A 190 -5.35 10.61 -8.64
C LEU A 190 -6.68 11.34 -8.91
N VAL A 191 -7.17 11.33 -10.16
CA VAL A 191 -8.42 12.00 -10.55
C VAL A 191 -9.61 11.41 -9.75
N PRO A 192 -10.32 12.19 -8.90
CA PRO A 192 -11.30 11.62 -7.98
C PRO A 192 -12.59 11.11 -8.64
N LYS A 193 -13.10 11.84 -9.63
CA LYS A 193 -14.39 11.56 -10.28
C LYS A 193 -14.27 10.47 -11.34
N THR A 194 -15.15 9.49 -11.27
CA THR A 194 -15.21 8.34 -12.19
C THR A 194 -15.47 8.77 -13.63
N GLU A 195 -16.40 9.68 -13.85
CA GLU A 195 -16.75 10.21 -15.17
C GLU A 195 -15.56 10.96 -15.80
N THR A 196 -14.81 11.69 -14.97
CA THR A 196 -13.61 12.40 -15.40
C THR A 196 -12.47 11.42 -15.74
N ARG A 197 -12.28 10.34 -14.97
CA ARG A 197 -11.33 9.27 -15.32
C ARG A 197 -11.70 8.57 -16.62
N LEU A 198 -13.00 8.36 -16.88
CA LEU A 198 -13.47 7.78 -18.14
C LEU A 198 -13.05 8.62 -19.36
N ALA A 199 -13.05 9.94 -19.24
CA ALA A 199 -12.62 10.85 -20.32
C ALA A 199 -11.14 10.68 -20.70
N LEU A 200 -10.31 10.11 -19.81
CA LEU A 200 -8.89 9.84 -20.08
C LEU A 200 -8.66 8.54 -20.84
N ARG A 201 -9.70 7.72 -21.04
CA ARG A 201 -9.57 6.39 -21.64
C ARG A 201 -8.89 6.40 -23.00
N GLU A 202 -9.31 7.31 -23.88
CA GLU A 202 -8.76 7.41 -25.24
C GLU A 202 -7.25 7.65 -25.20
N SER A 203 -6.79 8.55 -24.33
CA SER A 203 -5.37 8.82 -24.13
C SER A 203 -4.62 7.60 -23.59
N VAL A 204 -5.18 6.89 -22.61
CA VAL A 204 -4.58 5.66 -22.06
C VAL A 204 -4.48 4.56 -23.13
N VAL A 205 -5.49 4.41 -23.97
CA VAL A 205 -5.46 3.45 -25.10
C VAL A 205 -4.41 3.84 -26.13
N ALA A 206 -4.34 5.12 -26.51
CA ALA A 206 -3.33 5.61 -27.45
C ALA A 206 -1.89 5.39 -26.93
N SER A 207 -1.68 5.54 -25.62
CA SER A 207 -0.38 5.30 -24.99
C SER A 207 0.11 3.84 -25.06
N LEU A 208 -0.75 2.87 -25.38
CA LEU A 208 -0.32 1.48 -25.65
C LEU A 208 0.31 1.28 -27.03
N SER A 209 0.29 2.28 -27.92
CA SER A 209 0.91 2.16 -29.25
C SER A 209 2.36 1.64 -29.16
N LYS A 210 2.74 0.78 -30.11
CA LYS A 210 4.12 0.25 -30.19
C LYS A 210 5.16 1.31 -30.53
N GLU A 211 4.72 2.48 -31.01
CA GLU A 211 5.57 3.65 -31.28
C GLU A 211 6.05 4.33 -30.00
N ASN A 212 5.33 4.14 -28.89
CA ASN A 212 5.74 4.68 -27.59
C ASN A 212 6.84 3.84 -26.94
N SER A 213 7.59 4.47 -26.04
CA SER A 213 8.59 3.79 -25.23
C SER A 213 7.97 2.68 -24.38
N GLU A 214 8.79 1.72 -23.98
CA GLU A 214 8.38 0.63 -23.09
C GLU A 214 7.74 1.15 -21.80
N ASP A 215 8.32 2.21 -21.21
CA ASP A 215 7.86 2.77 -19.95
C ASP A 215 6.51 3.47 -20.09
N VAL A 216 6.29 4.20 -21.20
CA VAL A 216 4.98 4.80 -21.49
C VAL A 216 3.91 3.72 -21.65
N ARG A 217 4.21 2.65 -22.39
CA ARG A 217 3.28 1.52 -22.54
C ARG A 217 3.00 0.84 -21.20
N ARG A 218 4.02 0.67 -20.36
CA ARG A 218 3.90 0.06 -19.03
C ARG A 218 3.03 0.92 -18.11
N ALA A 219 3.25 2.24 -18.11
CA ALA A 219 2.42 3.20 -17.40
C ALA A 219 0.96 3.18 -17.91
N ALA A 220 0.75 3.02 -19.21
CA ALA A 220 -0.59 2.89 -19.78
C ALA A 220 -1.31 1.61 -19.31
N VAL A 221 -0.60 0.48 -19.24
CA VAL A 221 -1.12 -0.76 -18.65
C VAL A 221 -1.59 -0.50 -17.21
N LYS A 222 -0.75 0.11 -16.37
CA LYS A 222 -1.12 0.45 -14.98
C LYS A 222 -2.33 1.39 -14.91
N ALA A 223 -2.39 2.39 -15.78
CA ALA A 223 -3.47 3.37 -15.80
C ALA A 223 -4.84 2.74 -16.06
N PHE A 224 -4.92 1.67 -16.88
CA PHE A 224 -6.20 0.96 -17.12
C PHE A 224 -6.85 0.42 -15.84
N ALA A 225 -6.07 0.12 -14.79
CA ALA A 225 -6.60 -0.34 -13.51
C ALA A 225 -7.50 0.71 -12.83
N HIS A 226 -7.36 1.99 -13.21
CA HIS A 226 -8.04 3.13 -12.62
C HIS A 226 -9.09 3.76 -13.55
N VAL A 227 -9.08 3.42 -14.84
CA VAL A 227 -10.07 3.91 -15.81
C VAL A 227 -11.34 3.06 -15.75
N PRO A 228 -12.49 3.63 -15.37
CA PRO A 228 -13.76 2.90 -15.37
C PRO A 228 -14.27 2.68 -16.79
N GLY A 229 -15.14 1.67 -16.98
CA GLY A 229 -15.76 1.39 -18.27
C GLY A 229 -14.82 0.78 -19.31
N GLY A 230 -15.36 0.37 -20.46
CA GLY A 230 -14.61 -0.28 -21.54
C GLY A 230 -13.88 -1.57 -21.11
N TYR A 231 -14.31 -2.18 -20.02
CA TYR A 231 -13.64 -3.31 -19.37
C TYR A 231 -13.33 -4.49 -20.31
N ALA A 232 -14.25 -4.82 -21.23
CA ALA A 232 -14.03 -5.90 -22.18
C ALA A 232 -12.94 -5.58 -23.21
N GLU A 233 -12.83 -4.32 -23.63
CA GLU A 233 -11.74 -3.85 -24.49
C GLU A 233 -10.42 -3.80 -23.73
N THR A 234 -10.42 -3.28 -22.50
CA THR A 234 -9.22 -3.30 -21.64
C THR A 234 -8.71 -4.72 -21.47
N PHE A 235 -9.60 -5.69 -21.21
CA PHE A 235 -9.21 -7.09 -21.11
C PHE A 235 -8.57 -7.61 -22.41
N ARG A 236 -9.14 -7.29 -23.58
CA ARG A 236 -8.58 -7.69 -24.89
C ARG A 236 -7.22 -7.08 -25.16
N LEU A 237 -7.01 -5.81 -24.80
CA LEU A 237 -5.76 -5.09 -25.04
C LEU A 237 -4.65 -5.57 -24.09
N VAL A 238 -4.97 -5.82 -22.82
CA VAL A 238 -3.98 -6.12 -21.78
C VAL A 238 -3.66 -7.62 -21.68
N ALA A 239 -4.62 -8.52 -21.93
CA ALA A 239 -4.39 -9.96 -21.81
C ALA A 239 -3.19 -10.49 -22.62
N PRO A 240 -2.96 -10.09 -23.89
CA PRO A 240 -1.79 -10.54 -24.64
C PRO A 240 -0.45 -10.10 -24.03
N LEU A 241 -0.43 -9.01 -23.26
CA LEU A 241 0.79 -8.47 -22.64
C LEU A 241 1.30 -9.35 -21.49
N VAL A 242 0.48 -10.27 -20.97
CA VAL A 242 0.90 -11.25 -19.95
C VAL A 242 1.98 -12.20 -20.46
N ALA A 243 2.05 -12.42 -21.77
CA ALA A 243 3.10 -13.25 -22.40
C ALA A 243 4.48 -12.55 -22.41
N ASP A 244 4.53 -11.22 -22.29
CA ASP A 244 5.78 -10.46 -22.27
C ASP A 244 6.20 -10.20 -20.82
N LYS A 245 7.36 -10.73 -20.42
CA LYS A 245 7.92 -10.59 -19.06
C LYS A 245 8.00 -9.12 -18.61
N LYS A 246 8.16 -8.17 -19.54
CA LYS A 246 8.26 -6.74 -19.23
C LYS A 246 6.95 -6.13 -18.75
N PHE A 247 5.81 -6.67 -19.20
CA PHE A 247 4.48 -6.17 -18.88
C PHE A 247 3.70 -7.09 -17.96
N LYS A 248 4.12 -8.36 -17.82
CA LYS A 248 3.39 -9.41 -17.12
C LYS A 248 2.80 -8.97 -15.79
N THR A 249 3.60 -8.45 -14.87
CA THR A 249 3.16 -8.06 -13.53
C THR A 249 2.07 -7.00 -13.56
N ASP A 250 2.29 -5.93 -14.34
CA ASP A 250 1.33 -4.82 -14.46
C ASP A 250 0.07 -5.25 -15.21
N ALA A 251 0.21 -6.12 -16.22
CA ALA A 251 -0.90 -6.66 -16.99
C ALA A 251 -1.79 -7.55 -16.12
N VAL A 252 -1.22 -8.48 -15.36
CA VAL A 252 -1.97 -9.35 -14.44
C VAL A 252 -2.73 -8.51 -13.41
N ARG A 253 -2.06 -7.57 -12.75
CA ARG A 253 -2.68 -6.69 -11.74
C ARG A 253 -3.81 -5.84 -12.32
N THR A 254 -3.64 -5.35 -13.54
CA THR A 254 -4.67 -4.61 -14.27
C THR A 254 -5.87 -5.50 -14.59
N LEU A 255 -5.64 -6.72 -15.07
CA LEU A 255 -6.70 -7.68 -15.41
C LEU A 255 -7.49 -8.13 -14.18
N LEU A 256 -6.85 -8.23 -13.00
CA LEU A 256 -7.52 -8.49 -11.73
C LEU A 256 -8.55 -7.40 -11.38
N LYS A 257 -8.33 -6.14 -11.80
CA LYS A 257 -9.29 -5.04 -11.60
C LYS A 257 -10.46 -5.05 -12.59
N VAL A 258 -10.37 -5.80 -13.69
CA VAL A 258 -11.48 -5.94 -14.64
C VAL A 258 -12.56 -6.83 -14.02
N PRO A 259 -13.82 -6.37 -13.87
CA PRO A 259 -14.89 -7.18 -13.28
C PRO A 259 -15.16 -8.45 -14.10
N GLY A 260 -15.36 -9.59 -13.44
CA GLY A 260 -15.49 -10.90 -14.08
C GLY A 260 -16.53 -10.96 -15.21
N LYS A 261 -17.68 -10.31 -15.02
CA LYS A 261 -18.77 -10.22 -16.02
C LYS A 261 -18.37 -9.56 -17.34
N HIS A 262 -17.28 -8.80 -17.37
CA HIS A 262 -16.79 -8.10 -18.55
C HIS A 262 -15.59 -8.78 -19.21
N ARG A 263 -15.15 -9.94 -18.71
CA ARG A 263 -14.01 -10.67 -19.27
C ARG A 263 -14.50 -11.59 -20.40
N PRO A 264 -14.08 -11.39 -21.67
CA PRO A 264 -14.50 -12.24 -22.77
C PRO A 264 -13.97 -13.67 -22.63
N ALA A 265 -14.86 -14.67 -22.67
CA ALA A 265 -14.52 -16.07 -22.45
C ALA A 265 -13.48 -16.62 -23.44
N ASN A 266 -13.54 -16.19 -24.71
CA ASN A 266 -12.58 -16.59 -25.74
C ASN A 266 -11.15 -16.11 -25.42
N VAL A 267 -11.00 -14.89 -24.89
CA VAL A 267 -9.70 -14.35 -24.48
C VAL A 267 -9.23 -14.99 -23.17
N ALA A 268 -10.16 -15.23 -22.24
CA ALA A 268 -9.88 -15.90 -20.97
C ALA A 268 -9.26 -17.29 -21.17
N GLY A 269 -9.76 -18.08 -22.12
CA GLY A 269 -9.21 -19.40 -22.43
C GLY A 269 -7.73 -19.35 -22.84
N THR A 270 -7.38 -18.47 -23.79
CA THR A 270 -5.99 -18.27 -24.23
C THR A 270 -5.10 -17.78 -23.10
N LEU A 271 -5.60 -16.83 -22.30
CA LEU A 271 -4.84 -16.26 -21.19
C LEU A 271 -4.57 -17.29 -20.09
N VAL A 272 -5.56 -18.12 -19.74
CA VAL A 272 -5.37 -19.22 -18.78
C VAL A 272 -4.31 -20.19 -19.25
N ALA A 273 -4.34 -20.57 -20.54
CA ALA A 273 -3.33 -21.46 -21.11
C ALA A 273 -1.91 -20.88 -20.95
N GLU A 274 -1.74 -19.58 -21.19
CA GLU A 274 -0.46 -18.89 -21.03
C GLU A 274 -0.02 -18.80 -19.56
N ILE A 275 -0.92 -18.43 -18.64
CA ILE A 275 -0.61 -18.36 -17.20
C ILE A 275 -0.19 -19.72 -16.66
N VAL A 276 -0.90 -20.79 -17.03
CA VAL A 276 -0.58 -22.16 -16.59
C VAL A 276 0.79 -22.60 -17.10
N LYS A 277 1.07 -22.37 -18.39
CA LYS A 277 2.38 -22.65 -18.99
C LYS A 277 3.51 -21.91 -18.25
N GLN A 278 3.30 -20.63 -17.94
CA GLN A 278 4.29 -19.84 -17.19
C GLN A 278 4.46 -20.35 -15.76
N ALA A 279 3.37 -20.74 -15.09
CA ALA A 279 3.44 -21.29 -13.74
C ALA A 279 4.25 -22.58 -13.69
N GLU A 280 3.99 -23.51 -14.62
CA GLU A 280 4.74 -24.76 -14.76
C GLU A 280 6.24 -24.53 -15.00
N ALA A 281 6.58 -23.48 -15.74
CA ALA A 281 7.97 -23.07 -15.99
C ALA A 281 8.60 -22.26 -14.84
N THR A 282 7.84 -21.85 -13.83
CA THR A 282 8.35 -21.05 -12.71
C THR A 282 9.09 -21.95 -11.72
N PRO A 283 10.36 -21.65 -11.36
CA PRO A 283 11.09 -22.41 -10.34
C PRO A 283 10.37 -22.40 -8.99
N ALA A 284 10.42 -23.50 -8.24
CA ALA A 284 9.74 -23.67 -6.95
C ALA A 284 9.91 -22.47 -6.00
N ALA A 285 11.14 -21.98 -5.83
CA ALA A 285 11.48 -20.85 -4.97
C ALA A 285 10.81 -19.51 -5.37
N GLN A 286 10.29 -19.39 -6.59
CA GLN A 286 9.64 -18.17 -7.12
C GLN A 286 8.10 -18.27 -7.13
N ARG A 287 7.54 -19.44 -6.79
CA ARG A 287 6.08 -19.71 -6.83
C ARG A 287 5.30 -19.13 -5.65
N THR A 288 5.95 -18.28 -4.88
CA THR A 288 5.47 -17.66 -3.64
C THR A 288 5.61 -16.13 -3.68
N THR A 289 6.14 -15.61 -4.77
CA THR A 289 6.26 -14.17 -5.02
C THR A 289 4.89 -13.57 -5.29
N ASP A 290 4.70 -12.30 -4.93
CA ASP A 290 3.44 -11.58 -5.18
C ASP A 290 3.01 -11.65 -6.65
N GLU A 291 3.97 -11.54 -7.58
CA GLU A 291 3.70 -11.68 -9.02
C GLU A 291 3.10 -13.05 -9.37
N PHE A 292 3.64 -14.13 -8.80
CA PHE A 292 3.12 -15.47 -9.02
C PHE A 292 1.72 -15.64 -8.41
N LEU A 293 1.53 -15.17 -7.18
CA LEU A 293 0.25 -15.26 -6.48
C LEU A 293 -0.85 -14.46 -7.19
N ASP A 294 -0.54 -13.25 -7.68
CA ASP A 294 -1.43 -12.44 -8.51
C ASP A 294 -1.85 -13.20 -9.79
N ALA A 295 -0.89 -13.87 -10.46
CA ALA A 295 -1.17 -14.65 -11.66
C ALA A 295 -2.05 -15.86 -11.37
N MET A 296 -1.83 -16.55 -10.26
CA MET A 296 -2.66 -17.70 -9.84
C MET A 296 -4.08 -17.27 -9.47
N GLN A 297 -4.23 -16.14 -8.78
CA GLN A 297 -5.54 -15.55 -8.50
C GLN A 297 -6.28 -15.21 -9.79
N LEU A 298 -5.59 -14.63 -10.78
CA LEU A 298 -6.19 -14.32 -12.07
C LEU A 298 -6.64 -15.60 -12.78
N ALA A 299 -5.80 -16.64 -12.83
CA ALA A 299 -6.16 -17.92 -13.44
C ALA A 299 -7.40 -18.54 -12.78
N ASP A 300 -7.46 -18.55 -11.44
CA ASP A 300 -8.61 -19.10 -10.70
C ASP A 300 -9.92 -18.38 -11.04
N GLN A 301 -9.90 -17.04 -11.05
CA GLN A 301 -11.07 -16.24 -11.45
C GLN A 301 -11.51 -16.49 -12.89
N LEU A 302 -10.57 -16.79 -13.79
CA LEU A 302 -10.87 -17.06 -15.19
C LEU A 302 -11.45 -18.45 -15.42
N PHE A 303 -11.17 -19.44 -14.56
CA PHE A 303 -11.74 -20.79 -14.70
C PHE A 303 -13.27 -20.82 -14.73
N ALA A 304 -13.93 -19.86 -14.07
CA ALA A 304 -15.39 -19.73 -14.10
C ALA A 304 -15.94 -19.41 -15.51
N LEU A 305 -15.09 -18.95 -16.43
CA LEU A 305 -15.44 -18.58 -17.80
C LEU A 305 -15.12 -19.68 -18.82
N LEU A 306 -14.49 -20.77 -18.40
CA LEU A 306 -14.05 -21.86 -19.26
C LEU A 306 -15.06 -23.02 -19.24
N PRO A 307 -15.11 -23.86 -20.30
CA PRO A 307 -15.80 -25.14 -20.26
C PRO A 307 -15.31 -26.00 -19.09
N VAL A 308 -16.23 -26.73 -18.45
CA VAL A 308 -15.97 -27.49 -17.21
C VAL A 308 -14.77 -28.43 -17.34
N ASP A 309 -14.64 -29.14 -18.45
CA ASP A 309 -13.55 -30.10 -18.67
C ASP A 309 -12.19 -29.41 -18.82
N ALA A 310 -12.14 -28.28 -19.55
CA ALA A 310 -10.93 -27.48 -19.68
C ALA A 310 -10.51 -26.89 -18.34
N ALA A 311 -11.46 -26.31 -17.60
CA ALA A 311 -11.21 -25.75 -16.27
C ALA A 311 -10.72 -26.84 -15.29
N ARG A 312 -11.30 -28.04 -15.34
CA ARG A 312 -10.84 -29.19 -14.52
C ARG A 312 -9.41 -29.56 -14.86
N SER A 313 -9.07 -29.69 -16.14
CA SER A 313 -7.72 -30.01 -16.60
C SER A 313 -6.68 -28.99 -16.10
N TYR A 314 -6.97 -27.70 -16.24
CA TYR A 314 -6.06 -26.65 -15.77
C TYR A 314 -5.92 -26.60 -14.25
N ARG A 315 -7.01 -26.82 -13.49
CA ARG A 315 -6.93 -26.90 -12.02
C ARG A 315 -6.02 -28.03 -11.56
N THR A 316 -6.10 -29.21 -12.19
CA THR A 316 -5.20 -30.33 -11.89
C THR A 316 -3.74 -29.95 -12.15
N ARG A 317 -3.46 -29.33 -13.30
CA ARG A 317 -2.10 -28.87 -13.65
C ARG A 317 -1.56 -27.84 -12.66
N LEU A 318 -2.35 -26.81 -12.33
CA LEU A 318 -1.93 -25.81 -11.36
C LEU A 318 -1.77 -26.39 -9.95
N SER A 319 -2.60 -27.32 -9.52
CA SER A 319 -2.45 -27.98 -8.21
C SER A 319 -1.13 -28.74 -8.06
N ALA A 320 -0.55 -29.20 -9.18
CA ALA A 320 0.76 -29.85 -9.16
C ALA A 320 1.92 -28.86 -8.99
N VAL A 321 1.69 -27.57 -9.24
CA VAL A 321 2.71 -26.51 -9.31
C VAL A 321 2.57 -25.51 -8.17
N ALA A 322 1.33 -25.15 -7.81
CA ALA A 322 1.01 -24.10 -6.85
C ALA A 322 1.47 -24.48 -5.44
N VAL A 323 2.09 -23.52 -4.77
CA VAL A 323 2.52 -23.63 -3.38
C VAL A 323 1.34 -23.36 -2.45
N ARG A 324 1.15 -24.18 -1.42
CA ARG A 324 0.11 -23.92 -0.42
C ARG A 324 0.52 -22.70 0.40
N VAL A 325 -0.21 -21.60 0.27
CA VAL A 325 -0.02 -20.40 1.11
C VAL A 325 -0.90 -20.50 2.36
N VAL A 326 -0.28 -20.30 3.52
CA VAL A 326 -0.94 -20.23 4.83
C VAL A 326 -0.68 -18.83 5.38
N ILE A 327 -1.74 -18.02 5.49
CA ILE A 327 -1.66 -16.70 6.12
C ILE A 327 -1.95 -16.87 7.60
N ILE A 328 -1.08 -16.32 8.43
CA ILE A 328 -1.17 -16.36 9.89
C ILE A 328 -1.17 -14.91 10.38
N HIS A 329 -2.17 -14.53 11.16
CA HIS A 329 -2.26 -13.22 11.80
C HIS A 329 -1.84 -13.32 13.26
N THR A 330 -1.26 -12.25 13.80
CA THR A 330 -1.16 -12.07 15.24
C THR A 330 -2.53 -11.71 15.80
N VAL A 331 -2.81 -12.12 17.03
CA VAL A 331 -4.01 -11.69 17.76
C VAL A 331 -3.60 -10.57 18.69
N GLU A 332 -4.19 -9.40 18.48
CA GLU A 332 -3.93 -8.16 19.21
C GLU A 332 -3.92 -8.41 20.74
N GLU A 333 -2.83 -8.01 21.40
CA GLU A 333 -2.61 -8.13 22.85
C GLU A 333 -2.65 -9.55 23.46
N GLU A 334 -2.75 -10.62 22.66
CA GLU A 334 -2.89 -12.00 23.16
C GLU A 334 -1.61 -12.86 23.03
N MET A 335 -0.50 -12.31 22.50
CA MET A 335 0.79 -13.02 22.31
C MET A 335 0.64 -14.39 21.64
N ARG A 336 -0.33 -14.51 20.72
CA ARG A 336 -0.63 -15.74 19.97
C ARG A 336 -1.01 -15.44 18.54
N TYR A 337 -1.03 -16.49 17.72
CA TYR A 337 -1.56 -16.42 16.37
C TYR A 337 -3.03 -16.86 16.28
N ASP A 338 -3.71 -16.44 15.21
CA ASP A 338 -5.09 -16.78 14.90
C ASP A 338 -5.27 -18.23 14.41
N VAL A 339 -4.26 -18.79 13.74
CA VAL A 339 -4.24 -20.16 13.20
C VAL A 339 -3.57 -21.13 14.20
N PRO A 340 -4.34 -21.95 14.94
CA PRO A 340 -3.77 -22.88 15.92
C PRO A 340 -3.17 -24.15 15.28
N PHE A 341 -3.66 -24.54 14.10
CA PHE A 341 -3.14 -25.68 13.33
C PHE A 341 -3.51 -25.52 11.85
N PHE A 342 -2.66 -26.05 10.98
CA PHE A 342 -2.95 -26.20 9.56
C PHE A 342 -2.33 -27.50 9.04
N ALA A 343 -2.89 -28.04 7.97
CA ALA A 343 -2.41 -29.27 7.33
C ALA A 343 -1.77 -28.95 5.99
N VAL A 344 -0.70 -29.68 5.68
CA VAL A 344 0.06 -29.59 4.43
C VAL A 344 0.36 -30.99 3.92
N GLU A 345 0.48 -31.12 2.60
CA GLU A 345 0.82 -32.39 1.96
C GLU A 345 2.34 -32.60 2.02
N ALA A 346 2.77 -33.77 2.47
CA ALA A 346 4.19 -34.09 2.56
C ALA A 346 4.87 -34.05 1.17
N GLY A 347 6.06 -33.45 1.10
CA GLY A 347 6.81 -33.29 -0.15
C GLY A 347 6.30 -32.19 -1.07
N ARG A 348 5.26 -31.43 -0.67
CA ARG A 348 4.85 -30.20 -1.35
C ARG A 348 5.44 -28.98 -0.65
N ASP A 349 5.85 -28.01 -1.46
CA ASP A 349 6.26 -26.72 -0.93
C ASP A 349 5.07 -26.00 -0.28
N VAL A 350 5.36 -25.27 0.80
CA VAL A 350 4.39 -24.51 1.59
C VAL A 350 4.99 -23.12 1.85
N GLN A 351 4.18 -22.08 1.72
CA GLN A 351 4.51 -20.73 2.14
C GLN A 351 3.69 -20.35 3.36
N ILE A 352 4.36 -19.82 4.38
CA ILE A 352 3.71 -19.22 5.54
C ILE A 352 3.94 -17.71 5.44
N VAL A 353 2.85 -16.94 5.49
CA VAL A 353 2.89 -15.47 5.50
C VAL A 353 2.38 -15.01 6.86
N LEU A 354 3.26 -14.39 7.66
CA LEU A 354 2.88 -13.70 8.88
C LEU A 354 2.38 -12.30 8.52
N LYS A 355 1.15 -11.97 8.91
CA LYS A 355 0.63 -10.61 8.96
C LYS A 355 0.58 -10.18 10.41
N ASN A 356 1.40 -9.20 10.77
CA ASN A 356 1.37 -8.67 12.12
C ASN A 356 0.33 -7.55 12.19
N GLU A 357 -0.72 -7.76 12.98
CA GLU A 357 -1.78 -6.79 13.25
C GLU A 357 -1.71 -6.27 14.71
N ASP A 358 -0.70 -6.68 15.46
CA ASP A 358 -0.46 -6.29 16.85
C ASP A 358 0.39 -5.01 16.93
N LEU A 359 0.33 -4.30 18.05
CA LEU A 359 1.08 -3.07 18.31
C LEU A 359 2.58 -3.32 18.47
N MET A 360 2.96 -4.54 18.85
CA MET A 360 4.36 -4.94 18.99
C MET A 360 4.83 -5.69 17.75
N PRO A 361 6.10 -5.50 17.33
CA PRO A 361 6.68 -6.35 16.29
C PRO A 361 6.66 -7.82 16.72
N HIS A 362 6.38 -8.71 15.78
CA HIS A 362 6.41 -10.17 16.00
C HIS A 362 7.24 -10.87 14.92
N ASN A 363 7.90 -11.97 15.26
CA ASN A 363 8.45 -12.92 14.31
C ASN A 363 7.59 -14.20 14.33
N LEU A 364 7.89 -15.16 13.44
CA LEU A 364 7.34 -16.52 13.47
C LEU A 364 8.49 -17.52 13.32
N VAL A 365 8.47 -18.57 14.16
CA VAL A 365 9.49 -19.63 14.19
C VAL A 365 8.82 -20.99 13.96
N VAL A 366 9.38 -21.77 13.04
CA VAL A 366 8.98 -23.15 12.75
C VAL A 366 10.05 -24.07 13.32
N THR A 367 9.65 -25.02 14.15
CA THR A 367 10.57 -25.96 14.82
C THR A 367 10.39 -27.38 14.32
N VAL A 368 11.35 -28.25 14.64
CA VAL A 368 11.12 -29.70 14.57
C VAL A 368 9.93 -30.11 15.46
N PRO A 369 9.21 -31.20 15.13
CA PRO A 369 8.08 -31.67 15.93
C PRO A 369 8.46 -31.88 17.41
N GLY A 370 7.63 -31.37 18.32
CA GLY A 370 7.83 -31.51 19.78
C GLY A 370 8.77 -30.49 20.44
N ALA A 371 9.52 -29.69 19.66
CA ALA A 371 10.50 -28.74 20.21
C ALA A 371 9.96 -27.33 20.52
N LEU A 372 8.67 -27.05 20.21
CA LEU A 372 8.08 -25.71 20.32
C LEU A 372 8.35 -25.06 21.69
N LYS A 373 8.04 -25.77 22.78
CA LYS A 373 8.17 -25.22 24.13
C LYS A 373 9.62 -24.92 24.51
N GLU A 374 10.54 -25.79 24.10
CA GLU A 374 11.96 -25.65 24.38
C GLU A 374 12.54 -24.42 23.66
N VAL A 375 12.33 -24.33 22.34
CA VAL A 375 12.79 -23.21 21.51
C VAL A 375 12.18 -21.88 21.97
N ALA A 376 10.90 -21.88 22.36
CA ALA A 376 10.25 -20.67 22.88
C ALA A 376 10.87 -20.18 24.19
N LEU A 377 11.23 -21.10 25.11
CA LEU A 377 11.89 -20.75 26.36
C LEU A 377 13.32 -20.24 26.13
N GLU A 378 14.07 -20.85 25.21
CA GLU A 378 15.39 -20.35 24.81
C GLU A 378 15.29 -18.93 24.23
N GLY A 379 14.36 -18.71 23.30
CA GLY A 379 14.09 -17.40 22.69
C GLY A 379 13.75 -16.31 23.71
N ALA A 380 12.95 -16.64 24.73
CA ALA A 380 12.56 -15.72 25.78
C ALA A 380 13.71 -15.23 26.67
N THR A 381 14.84 -15.96 26.67
CA THR A 381 16.04 -15.57 27.45
C THR A 381 17.05 -14.75 26.66
N LEU A 382 16.85 -14.58 25.35
CA LEU A 382 17.80 -13.89 24.47
C LEU A 382 17.58 -12.38 24.47
N ALA A 383 18.69 -11.64 24.40
CA ALA A 383 18.64 -10.26 23.94
C ALA A 383 18.34 -10.23 22.43
N PRO A 384 17.69 -9.16 21.90
CA PRO A 384 17.35 -9.06 20.48
C PRO A 384 18.56 -9.31 19.56
N GLU A 385 19.71 -8.72 19.89
CA GLU A 385 20.96 -8.75 19.11
C GLU A 385 21.60 -10.15 19.03
N GLU A 386 21.24 -11.06 19.94
CA GLU A 386 21.86 -12.39 20.06
C GLU A 386 21.23 -13.45 19.13
N GLY A 387 20.17 -13.05 18.41
CA GLY A 387 19.43 -13.90 17.52
C GLY A 387 20.25 -14.51 16.38
N ALA A 388 19.85 -15.69 15.93
CA ALA A 388 20.47 -16.41 14.82
C ALA A 388 20.32 -15.62 13.50
N ASP A 389 21.39 -15.52 12.72
CA ASP A 389 21.41 -14.90 11.38
C ASP A 389 20.80 -13.48 11.32
N GLY A 390 20.95 -12.69 12.40
CA GLY A 390 20.39 -11.34 12.50
C GLY A 390 18.88 -11.29 12.75
N LYS A 391 18.23 -12.43 13.02
CA LYS A 391 16.80 -12.51 13.34
C LYS A 391 16.59 -12.36 14.84
N LEU A 392 16.01 -11.23 15.24
CA LEU A 392 15.81 -10.90 16.64
C LEU A 392 15.01 -11.98 17.38
N PHE A 393 15.47 -12.34 18.59
CA PHE A 393 14.84 -13.32 19.50
C PHE A 393 14.73 -14.76 18.98
N VAL A 394 15.42 -15.12 17.89
CA VAL A 394 15.46 -16.49 17.38
C VAL A 394 16.71 -17.21 17.91
N PRO A 395 16.58 -18.30 18.69
CA PRO A 395 17.73 -19.01 19.25
C PRO A 395 18.56 -19.73 18.19
N LYS A 396 19.88 -19.80 18.43
CA LYS A 396 20.82 -20.60 17.63
C LYS A 396 20.69 -22.07 18.01
N SER A 397 19.67 -22.72 17.47
CA SER A 397 19.33 -24.12 17.77
C SER A 397 19.04 -24.88 16.49
N ASP A 398 19.60 -26.09 16.35
CA ASP A 398 19.33 -27.00 15.22
C ASP A 398 17.87 -27.47 15.17
N LYS A 399 17.09 -27.16 16.22
CA LYS A 399 15.66 -27.44 16.32
C LYS A 399 14.80 -26.38 15.61
N VAL A 400 15.38 -25.23 15.26
CA VAL A 400 14.73 -24.19 14.45
C VAL A 400 14.91 -24.55 12.97
N LEU A 401 13.79 -24.83 12.29
CA LEU A 401 13.79 -25.16 10.86
C LEU A 401 13.73 -23.90 10.00
N PHE A 402 12.83 -22.97 10.34
CA PHE A 402 12.63 -21.71 9.63
C PHE A 402 12.24 -20.61 10.60
N ALA A 403 12.58 -19.38 10.27
CA ALA A 403 12.16 -18.21 11.04
C ALA A 403 12.04 -16.98 10.14
N THR A 404 11.08 -16.11 10.43
CA THR A 404 10.95 -14.79 9.79
C THR A 404 11.86 -13.76 10.47
N ASN A 405 12.08 -12.62 9.81
CA ASN A 405 12.51 -11.42 10.52
C ASN A 405 11.37 -10.91 11.43
N MET A 406 11.65 -9.91 12.27
CA MET A 406 10.60 -9.16 12.93
C MET A 406 9.73 -8.44 11.89
N VAL A 407 8.43 -8.69 11.94
CA VAL A 407 7.42 -8.08 11.09
C VAL A 407 6.82 -6.91 11.88
N PRO A 408 7.00 -5.66 11.42
CA PRO A 408 6.36 -4.51 12.06
C PRO A 408 4.84 -4.55 11.86
N SER A 409 4.12 -3.82 12.72
CA SER A 409 2.68 -3.53 12.59
C SER A 409 2.35 -2.80 11.28
#